data_AF-A0A2V8LJZ5-F1
#
_entry.id   AF-A0A2V8LJZ5-F1
#
_cell.length_a   1.000
_cell.length_b   1.000
_cell.length_c   1.000
_cell.angle_alpha   90.00
_cell.angle_beta   90.00
_cell.angle_gamma   90.00
#
_symmetry.space_group_name_H-M   'P 1'
#
loop_
_entity.id
_entity.type
_entity.pdbx_description
1 polymer ?
#
loop_
_entity_poly.entity_id
_entity_poly.type
_entity_poly.pdbx_seq_one_letter_code
_entity_poly.pdbx_strand_id
1 'polypeptide(L)'
;MKLKTLALLSVSVGFLFVTAFRFVQWKPTISEDDRMKGSYRFERNGWIYVHLEGSPEQIGYQHGKLLAKETEDLLRVIKPFLHHETKRDWEFYRKASQEIMWSRIDSEYQREIDGIVKGLNDSGVKADRWDIVALNAVEELPYYYVPWLEKQQGRIPTTHAPGNCSAIVATGSYTKDHRIVMGHNTWTDYVKGSRWNIVFDIKPQKGYRILMDGLPGVIVSDDDFGINSAGIMITET
;
A
#
# COMPACT_ATOMS: atom_id res chain seq x y z
N MET A 1 49.81 -71.54 42.44
CA MET A 1 49.82 -71.66 40.96
C MET A 1 49.01 -70.50 40.38
N LYS A 2 49.37 -69.85 39.26
CA LYS A 2 49.21 -70.30 37.85
C LYS A 2 47.77 -70.82 37.60
N LEU A 3 46.97 -70.31 36.64
CA LEU A 3 47.30 -69.52 35.44
C LEU A 3 46.21 -68.49 35.05
N LYS A 4 46.47 -67.77 33.96
CA LYS A 4 45.59 -66.94 33.09
C LYS A 4 44.31 -67.69 32.65
N THR A 5 43.27 -67.10 32.05
CA THR A 5 43.08 -65.73 31.49
C THR A 5 41.63 -65.26 31.88
N LEU A 6 40.84 -64.38 31.23
CA LEU A 6 40.83 -63.65 29.94
C LEU A 6 40.10 -62.30 30.14
N ALA A 7 40.01 -61.45 29.10
CA ALA A 7 39.24 -60.19 29.13
C ALA A 7 38.38 -60.02 27.85
N LEU A 8 37.17 -59.50 27.98
CA LEU A 8 36.36 -58.98 26.87
C LEU A 8 36.20 -57.46 27.03
N LEU A 9 36.56 -56.69 26.00
CA LEU A 9 36.09 -55.31 25.84
C LEU A 9 34.79 -55.32 25.02
N SER A 10 33.69 -54.86 25.61
CA SER A 10 32.46 -54.53 24.89
C SER A 10 32.59 -53.14 24.26
N VAL A 11 32.73 -53.06 22.93
CA VAL A 11 32.77 -51.79 22.20
C VAL A 11 31.35 -51.29 21.94
N SER A 12 30.89 -50.34 22.74
CA SER A 12 29.58 -49.70 22.59
C SER A 12 29.62 -48.63 21.49
N VAL A 13 29.18 -48.96 20.27
CA VAL A 13 29.04 -48.00 19.17
C VAL A 13 27.77 -47.15 19.37
N GLY A 14 27.93 -45.95 19.91
CA GLY A 14 26.83 -44.99 20.06
C GLY A 14 26.46 -44.32 18.74
N PHE A 15 25.30 -44.64 18.19
CA PHE A 15 24.75 -43.94 17.02
C PHE A 15 24.22 -42.54 17.40
N LEU A 16 25.02 -41.52 17.16
CA LEU A 16 24.61 -40.11 17.22
C LEU A 16 23.65 -39.79 16.07
N PHE A 17 22.35 -39.82 16.33
CA PHE A 17 21.32 -39.30 15.43
C PHE A 17 21.39 -37.77 15.37
N VAL A 18 22.23 -37.25 14.48
CA VAL A 18 22.20 -35.83 14.10
C VAL A 18 20.95 -35.58 13.26
N THR A 19 19.87 -35.16 13.90
CA THR A 19 18.65 -34.71 13.22
C THR A 19 18.93 -33.40 12.50
N ALA A 20 19.37 -33.50 11.24
CA ALA A 20 19.59 -32.37 10.37
C ALA A 20 18.26 -31.63 10.12
N PHE A 21 18.04 -30.52 10.83
CA PHE A 21 16.96 -29.57 10.55
C PHE A 21 17.08 -29.10 9.11
N ARG A 22 16.25 -29.64 8.23
CA ARG A 22 16.10 -29.12 6.87
C ARG A 22 15.41 -27.78 6.96
N PHE A 23 16.19 -26.71 6.88
CA PHE A 23 15.68 -25.40 6.47
C PHE A 23 14.93 -25.59 5.16
N VAL A 24 13.60 -25.51 5.23
CA VAL A 24 12.76 -25.47 4.04
C VAL A 24 13.06 -24.14 3.35
N GLN A 25 13.87 -24.17 2.29
CA GLN A 25 14.02 -23.03 1.41
C GLN A 25 12.64 -22.69 0.85
N TRP A 26 12.05 -21.60 1.36
CA TRP A 26 10.91 -20.97 0.73
C TRP A 26 11.35 -20.48 -0.64
N LYS A 27 10.97 -21.24 -1.68
CA LYS A 27 11.05 -20.78 -3.06
C LYS A 27 9.76 -20.01 -3.36
N PRO A 28 9.83 -18.75 -3.78
CA PRO A 28 8.70 -18.10 -4.43
C PRO A 28 8.22 -18.99 -5.58
N THR A 29 6.92 -19.28 -5.62
CA THR A 29 6.28 -20.14 -6.64
C THR A 29 6.06 -19.41 -7.97
N ILE A 30 6.49 -18.16 -8.05
CA ILE A 30 6.27 -17.19 -9.13
C ILE A 30 7.61 -16.46 -9.33
N SER A 31 8.08 -16.31 -10.57
CA SER A 31 9.33 -15.58 -10.85
C SER A 31 9.16 -14.06 -10.67
N GLU A 32 10.23 -13.27 -10.79
CA GLU A 32 10.08 -11.81 -10.83
C GLU A 32 9.39 -11.33 -12.12
N ASP A 33 9.65 -12.01 -13.23
CA ASP A 33 9.03 -11.78 -14.53
C ASP A 33 7.50 -12.01 -14.47
N ASP A 34 7.08 -13.17 -13.92
CA ASP A 34 5.67 -13.51 -13.72
C ASP A 34 4.92 -12.57 -12.77
N ARG A 35 5.62 -11.91 -11.83
CA ARG A 35 5.02 -10.88 -10.95
C ARG A 35 4.78 -9.57 -11.70
N MET A 36 5.65 -9.18 -12.63
CA MET A 36 5.53 -7.95 -13.42
C MET A 36 4.66 -8.10 -14.68
N LYS A 37 4.39 -9.35 -15.11
CA LYS A 37 3.63 -9.69 -16.31
C LYS A 37 2.32 -8.91 -16.47
N GLY A 38 2.19 -8.21 -17.59
CA GLY A 38 1.03 -7.39 -17.95
C GLY A 38 1.21 -5.92 -17.63
N SER A 39 1.85 -5.59 -16.50
CA SER A 39 2.03 -4.21 -16.05
C SER A 39 2.95 -3.35 -16.94
N TYR A 40 2.71 -2.04 -16.94
CA TYR A 40 3.58 -1.06 -17.60
C TYR A 40 3.37 0.35 -17.02
N ARG A 41 4.37 1.21 -17.19
CA ARG A 41 4.35 2.64 -16.78
C ARG A 41 4.80 3.52 -17.94
N PHE A 42 4.16 4.67 -18.14
CA PHE A 42 4.66 5.74 -19.01
C PHE A 42 4.34 7.12 -18.46
N GLU A 43 5.04 8.16 -18.93
CA GLU A 43 4.80 9.56 -18.57
C GLU A 43 4.29 10.35 -19.76
N ARG A 44 3.31 11.24 -19.54
CA ARG A 44 2.75 12.11 -20.58
C ARG A 44 2.10 13.35 -19.97
N ASN A 45 2.48 14.53 -20.47
CA ASN A 45 1.87 15.82 -20.10
C ASN A 45 1.83 16.09 -18.57
N GLY A 46 2.85 15.64 -17.83
CA GLY A 46 2.93 15.76 -16.37
C GLY A 46 2.29 14.61 -15.59
N TRP A 47 1.53 13.72 -16.24
CA TRP A 47 0.92 12.54 -15.63
C TRP A 47 1.77 11.28 -15.77
N ILE A 48 1.77 10.44 -14.73
CA ILE A 48 2.35 9.11 -14.70
C ILE A 48 1.20 8.11 -14.89
N TYR A 49 1.13 7.44 -16.03
CA TYR A 49 0.17 6.36 -16.25
C TYR A 49 0.77 5.03 -15.80
N VAL A 50 0.03 4.25 -15.01
CA VAL A 50 0.44 2.94 -14.50
C VAL A 50 -0.68 1.92 -14.74
N HIS A 51 -0.38 0.88 -15.51
CA HIS A 51 -1.24 -0.28 -15.68
C HIS A 51 -0.84 -1.39 -14.70
N LEU A 52 -1.80 -1.92 -13.95
CA LEU A 52 -1.62 -2.99 -12.97
C LEU A 52 -2.58 -4.15 -13.31
N GLU A 53 -2.09 -5.38 -13.37
CA GLU A 53 -2.92 -6.56 -13.69
C GLU A 53 -2.52 -7.79 -12.86
N GLY A 54 -3.51 -8.47 -12.29
CA GLY A 54 -3.32 -9.80 -11.67
C GLY A 54 -4.14 -10.02 -10.40
N SER A 55 -3.62 -10.87 -9.51
CA SER A 55 -4.11 -10.97 -8.13
C SER A 55 -3.66 -9.75 -7.30
N PRO A 56 -4.22 -9.52 -6.10
CA PRO A 56 -3.83 -8.38 -5.25
C PRO A 56 -2.32 -8.32 -4.96
N GLU A 57 -1.69 -9.48 -4.75
CA GLU A 57 -0.25 -9.59 -4.54
C GLU A 57 0.57 -9.16 -5.77
N GLN A 58 0.04 -9.39 -6.99
CA GLN A 58 0.67 -8.97 -8.24
C GLN A 58 0.47 -7.47 -8.46
N ILE A 59 -0.76 -6.96 -8.32
CA ILE A 59 -1.11 -5.54 -8.44
C ILE A 59 -0.24 -4.71 -7.49
N GLY A 60 -0.22 -5.09 -6.21
CA GLY A 60 0.60 -4.43 -5.20
C GLY A 60 2.10 -4.50 -5.52
N TYR A 61 2.61 -5.67 -5.96
CA TYR A 61 4.01 -5.78 -6.35
C TYR A 61 4.37 -4.88 -7.53
N GLN A 62 3.52 -4.84 -8.56
CA GLN A 62 3.69 -3.99 -9.73
C GLN A 62 3.64 -2.51 -9.36
N HIS A 63 2.70 -2.11 -8.49
CA HIS A 63 2.59 -0.77 -7.93
C HIS A 63 3.88 -0.36 -7.22
N GLY A 64 4.30 -1.14 -6.21
CA GLY A 64 5.51 -0.88 -5.44
C GLY A 64 6.80 -0.92 -6.27
N LYS A 65 6.85 -1.71 -7.36
CA LYS A 65 8.01 -1.76 -8.25
C LYS A 65 8.05 -0.57 -9.22
N LEU A 66 6.91 -0.22 -9.84
CA LEU A 66 6.81 0.81 -10.88
C LEU A 66 6.81 2.24 -10.33
N LEU A 67 6.30 2.46 -9.12
CA LEU A 67 6.19 3.77 -8.45
C LEU A 67 7.16 3.91 -7.27
N ALA A 68 8.27 3.15 -7.29
CA ALA A 68 9.17 3.05 -6.15
C ALA A 68 9.78 4.41 -5.74
N LYS A 69 10.20 5.23 -6.71
CA LYS A 69 10.82 6.54 -6.46
C LYS A 69 9.80 7.54 -5.95
N GLU A 70 8.59 7.47 -6.49
CA GLU A 70 7.46 8.32 -6.18
C GLU A 70 6.95 8.04 -4.76
N THR A 71 6.93 6.76 -4.35
CA THR A 71 6.55 6.34 -2.99
C THR A 71 7.65 6.67 -1.99
N GLU A 72 8.93 6.48 -2.35
CA GLU A 72 10.06 6.93 -1.52
C GLU A 72 10.02 8.45 -1.30
N ASP A 73 9.77 9.23 -2.35
CA ASP A 73 9.70 10.68 -2.26
C ASP A 73 8.48 11.18 -1.47
N LEU A 74 7.31 10.53 -1.63
CA LEU A 74 6.14 10.83 -0.82
C LEU A 74 6.38 10.50 0.67
N LEU A 75 6.91 9.31 0.98
CA LEU A 75 7.31 8.93 2.34
C LEU A 75 8.39 9.88 2.90
N ARG A 76 9.27 10.45 2.06
CA ARG A 76 10.29 11.42 2.46
C ARG A 76 9.69 12.78 2.83
N VAL A 77 8.62 13.25 2.17
CA VAL A 77 8.01 14.56 2.47
C VAL A 77 6.86 14.51 3.47
N ILE A 78 6.06 13.42 3.49
CA ILE A 78 4.87 13.34 4.33
C ILE A 78 5.23 13.25 5.82
N LYS A 79 6.33 12.57 6.16
CA LYS A 79 6.82 12.39 7.53
C LYS A 79 7.14 13.72 8.25
N PRO A 80 7.96 14.65 7.69
CA PRO A 80 8.16 15.96 8.29
C PRO A 80 6.92 16.88 8.14
N PHE A 81 6.11 16.73 7.09
CA PHE A 81 4.90 17.54 6.90
C PHE A 81 3.85 17.29 7.99
N LEU A 82 3.45 16.02 8.22
CA LEU A 82 2.45 15.70 9.25
C LEU A 82 2.94 16.03 10.66
N HIS A 83 4.25 15.92 10.91
CA HIS A 83 4.86 16.37 12.16
C HIS A 83 4.81 17.90 12.32
N HIS A 84 4.93 18.67 11.23
CA HIS A 84 4.67 20.10 11.25
C HIS A 84 3.20 20.39 11.55
N GLU A 85 2.24 19.76 10.88
CA GLU A 85 0.81 20.07 11.05
C GLU A 85 0.27 19.66 12.44
N THR A 86 0.42 18.39 12.81
CA THR A 86 -0.27 17.80 13.99
C THR A 86 0.56 17.72 15.27
N LYS A 87 1.87 18.00 15.16
CA LYS A 87 2.88 17.74 16.21
C LYS A 87 2.94 16.27 16.65
N ARG A 88 2.54 15.32 15.78
CA ARG A 88 2.74 13.87 15.94
C ARG A 88 3.85 13.39 15.00
N ASP A 89 4.73 12.52 15.49
CA ASP A 89 5.76 11.91 14.66
C ASP A 89 5.20 10.77 13.78
N TRP A 90 6.02 10.22 12.89
CA TRP A 90 5.60 9.14 12.00
C TRP A 90 5.33 7.80 12.72
N GLU A 91 5.93 7.57 13.89
CA GLU A 91 5.71 6.33 14.64
C GLU A 91 4.33 6.33 15.31
N PHE A 92 3.81 7.50 15.71
CA PHE A 92 2.40 7.65 16.09
C PHE A 92 1.45 7.19 14.96
N TYR A 93 1.71 7.57 13.71
CA TYR A 93 0.87 7.17 12.56
C TYR A 93 0.99 5.68 12.23
N ARG A 94 2.21 5.14 12.17
CA ARG A 94 2.49 3.71 12.01
C ARG A 94 1.75 2.87 13.07
N LYS A 95 1.86 3.29 14.33
CA LYS A 95 1.20 2.63 15.46
C LYS A 95 -0.33 2.74 15.38
N ALA A 96 -0.88 3.92 15.13
CA ALA A 96 -2.33 4.11 15.00
C ALA A 96 -2.90 3.22 13.89
N SER A 97 -2.25 3.20 12.72
CA SER A 97 -2.60 2.35 11.59
C SER A 97 -2.60 0.86 11.93
N GLN A 98 -1.58 0.39 12.65
CA GLN A 98 -1.50 -1.00 13.14
C GLN A 98 -2.62 -1.33 14.14
N GLU A 99 -2.92 -0.44 15.08
CA GLU A 99 -3.87 -0.70 16.18
C GLU A 99 -5.34 -0.54 15.78
N ILE A 100 -5.68 0.44 14.92
CA ILE A 100 -7.08 0.80 14.65
C ILE A 100 -7.58 0.40 13.26
N MET A 101 -6.69 0.35 12.25
CA MET A 101 -7.06 0.10 10.85
C MET A 101 -6.76 -1.33 10.38
N TRP A 102 -5.53 -1.84 10.56
CA TRP A 102 -5.09 -3.07 9.89
C TRP A 102 -6.02 -4.28 10.08
N SER A 103 -6.59 -4.46 11.27
CA SER A 103 -7.52 -5.55 11.58
C SER A 103 -8.93 -5.40 10.97
N ARG A 104 -9.21 -4.26 10.34
CA ARG A 104 -10.47 -3.91 9.66
C ARG A 104 -10.33 -3.83 8.14
N ILE A 105 -9.11 -3.68 7.63
CA ILE A 105 -8.81 -3.69 6.20
C ILE A 105 -9.07 -5.10 5.66
N ASP A 106 -9.84 -5.22 4.58
CA ASP A 106 -10.17 -6.50 3.96
C ASP A 106 -8.92 -7.26 3.51
N SER A 107 -9.00 -8.60 3.59
CA SER A 107 -7.85 -9.47 3.29
C SER A 107 -7.30 -9.33 1.86
N GLU A 108 -8.10 -8.81 0.93
CA GLU A 108 -7.71 -8.47 -0.44
C GLU A 108 -6.68 -7.32 -0.42
N TYR A 109 -7.07 -6.17 0.14
CA TYR A 109 -6.24 -4.98 0.31
C TYR A 109 -5.02 -5.22 1.20
N GLN A 110 -5.14 -6.04 2.25
CA GLN A 110 -3.99 -6.46 3.07
C GLN A 110 -2.89 -7.12 2.23
N ARG A 111 -3.27 -7.97 1.26
CA ARG A 111 -2.34 -8.69 0.38
C ARG A 111 -1.78 -7.80 -0.73
N GLU A 112 -2.53 -6.77 -1.14
CA GLU A 112 -2.04 -5.72 -2.04
C GLU A 112 -0.99 -4.83 -1.35
N ILE A 113 -1.26 -4.35 -0.13
CA ILE A 113 -0.31 -3.58 0.69
C ILE A 113 0.99 -4.38 0.93
N ASP A 114 0.89 -5.67 1.24
CA ASP A 114 2.07 -6.55 1.35
C ASP A 114 2.81 -6.74 0.01
N GLY A 115 2.08 -6.73 -1.10
CA GLY A 115 2.64 -6.65 -2.45
C GLY A 115 3.44 -5.36 -2.67
N ILE A 116 2.89 -4.19 -2.31
CA ILE A 116 3.55 -2.88 -2.40
C ILE A 116 4.86 -2.89 -1.62
N VAL A 117 4.82 -3.33 -0.36
CA VAL A 117 6.03 -3.47 0.48
C VAL A 117 7.08 -4.36 -0.21
N LYS A 118 6.68 -5.47 -0.84
CA LYS A 118 7.63 -6.33 -1.57
C LYS A 118 8.18 -5.68 -2.84
N GLY A 119 7.36 -4.94 -3.58
CA GLY A 119 7.77 -4.19 -4.78
C GLY A 119 8.79 -3.09 -4.48
N LEU A 120 8.54 -2.33 -3.42
CA LEU A 120 9.41 -1.26 -2.93
C LEU A 120 10.78 -1.80 -2.50
N ASN A 121 10.79 -2.85 -1.65
CA ASN A 121 12.04 -3.44 -1.18
C ASN A 121 12.82 -4.14 -2.32
N ASP A 122 12.14 -4.77 -3.29
CA ASP A 122 12.78 -5.31 -4.49
C ASP A 122 13.27 -4.21 -5.46
N SER A 123 12.90 -2.95 -5.25
CA SER A 123 13.45 -1.75 -5.91
C SER A 123 14.45 -0.99 -5.02
N GLY A 124 14.76 -1.49 -3.82
CA GLY A 124 15.74 -0.90 -2.88
C GLY A 124 15.17 0.14 -1.89
N VAL A 125 13.88 0.46 -1.99
CA VAL A 125 13.20 1.44 -1.13
C VAL A 125 12.85 0.80 0.22
N LYS A 126 13.28 1.43 1.31
CA LYS A 126 13.11 0.93 2.68
C LYS A 126 11.78 1.41 3.28
N ALA A 127 10.72 0.64 3.01
CA ALA A 127 9.42 0.78 3.65
C ALA A 127 8.97 -0.57 4.22
N ASP A 128 8.23 -0.55 5.33
CA ASP A 128 7.51 -1.72 5.84
C ASP A 128 5.98 -1.55 5.72
N ARG A 129 5.22 -2.57 6.15
CA ARG A 129 3.75 -2.54 6.13
C ARG A 129 3.18 -1.31 6.83
N TRP A 130 3.76 -0.89 7.95
CA TRP A 130 3.21 0.22 8.74
C TRP A 130 3.53 1.58 8.13
N ASP A 131 4.59 1.70 7.31
CA ASP A 131 4.74 2.87 6.43
C ASP A 131 3.61 2.95 5.41
N ILE A 132 3.24 1.82 4.78
CA ILE A 132 2.24 1.81 3.71
C ILE A 132 0.81 1.93 4.25
N VAL A 133 0.45 1.24 5.35
CA VAL A 133 -0.88 1.42 5.98
C VAL A 133 -1.03 2.83 6.55
N ALA A 134 0.04 3.47 7.06
CA ALA A 134 -0.02 4.88 7.48
C ALA A 134 -0.07 5.87 6.30
N LEU A 135 0.35 5.45 5.11
CA LEU A 135 0.21 6.23 3.88
C LEU A 135 -1.20 6.10 3.27
N ASN A 136 -1.82 4.92 3.37
CA ASN A 136 -3.23 4.65 3.03
C ASN A 136 -4.19 5.10 4.16
N ALA A 137 -3.79 6.13 4.89
CA ALA A 137 -4.48 6.67 6.06
C ALA A 137 -4.13 8.17 6.26
N VAL A 138 -3.62 8.80 5.20
CA VAL A 138 -2.98 10.12 5.21
C VAL A 138 -4.00 11.26 5.32
N GLU A 139 -5.26 11.00 4.98
CA GLU A 139 -6.35 11.96 5.19
C GLU A 139 -7.13 11.66 6.50
N GLU A 140 -7.40 10.39 6.83
CA GLU A 140 -8.13 10.03 8.05
C GLU A 140 -7.37 10.39 9.32
N LEU A 141 -6.09 10.00 9.41
CA LEU A 141 -5.38 10.07 10.69
C LEU A 141 -5.03 11.51 11.09
N PRO A 142 -4.49 12.38 10.21
CA PRO A 142 -4.11 13.73 10.59
C PRO A 142 -5.30 14.67 10.78
N TYR A 143 -6.40 14.47 10.04
CA TYR A 143 -7.49 15.45 9.96
C TYR A 143 -8.80 15.01 10.64
N TYR A 144 -9.01 13.70 10.87
CA TYR A 144 -10.17 13.19 11.62
C TYR A 144 -9.77 12.55 12.95
N TYR A 145 -8.84 11.59 12.95
CA TYR A 145 -8.45 10.86 14.17
C TYR A 145 -7.70 11.73 15.18
N VAL A 146 -6.69 12.51 14.75
CA VAL A 146 -5.95 13.40 15.66
C VAL A 146 -6.89 14.45 16.30
N PRO A 147 -7.74 15.20 15.57
CA PRO A 147 -8.69 16.13 16.16
C PRO A 147 -9.73 15.47 17.09
N TRP A 148 -10.13 14.23 16.83
CA TRP A 148 -10.95 13.45 17.76
C TRP A 148 -10.17 13.11 19.04
N LEU A 149 -8.96 12.57 18.91
CA LEU A 149 -8.10 12.15 20.02
C LEU A 149 -7.72 13.33 20.92
N GLU A 150 -7.44 14.49 20.35
CA GLU A 150 -7.16 15.71 21.12
C GLU A 150 -8.38 16.18 21.92
N LYS A 151 -9.60 16.12 21.37
CA LYS A 151 -10.84 16.38 22.12
C LYS A 151 -11.03 15.39 23.28
N GLN A 152 -10.77 14.10 23.07
CA GLN A 152 -10.81 13.09 24.15
C GLN A 152 -9.74 13.35 25.23
N GLN A 153 -8.62 13.98 24.87
CA GLN A 153 -7.55 14.39 25.79
C GLN A 153 -7.80 15.77 26.45
N GLY A 154 -8.96 16.41 26.23
CA GLY A 154 -9.25 17.76 26.73
C GLY A 154 -8.41 18.87 26.08
N ARG A 155 -7.78 18.60 24.94
CA ARG A 155 -6.93 19.53 24.18
C ARG A 155 -7.78 20.23 23.11
N ILE A 156 -7.38 21.44 22.76
CA ILE A 156 -7.86 22.11 21.54
C ILE A 156 -7.22 21.38 20.34
N PRO A 157 -8.00 20.98 19.31
CA PRO A 157 -7.45 20.36 18.10
C PRO A 157 -6.42 21.24 17.41
N THR A 158 -5.31 20.63 17.01
CA THR A 158 -4.27 21.23 16.15
C THR A 158 -4.68 21.30 14.69
N THR A 159 -5.44 20.29 14.21
CA THR A 159 -5.96 20.17 12.85
C THR A 159 -7.50 20.05 12.84
N HIS A 160 -8.08 20.01 11.65
CA HIS A 160 -9.50 19.76 11.39
C HIS A 160 -9.63 19.01 10.05
N ALA A 161 -10.78 18.38 9.83
CA ALA A 161 -11.14 17.83 8.52
C ALA A 161 -11.11 18.96 7.47
N PRO A 162 -10.47 18.76 6.29
CA PRO A 162 -10.60 19.69 5.18
C PRO A 162 -12.05 19.80 4.70
N GLY A 163 -12.36 20.86 3.97
CA GLY A 163 -13.61 21.05 3.25
C GLY A 163 -13.25 21.60 1.88
N ASN A 164 -13.01 20.67 0.95
CA ASN A 164 -12.11 20.86 -0.20
C ASN A 164 -12.77 20.37 -1.50
N CYS A 165 -11.97 20.32 -2.56
CA CYS A 165 -12.30 19.82 -3.88
C CYS A 165 -13.48 20.53 -4.57
N SER A 166 -13.83 20.09 -5.77
CA SER A 166 -14.96 20.62 -6.55
C SER A 166 -15.40 19.64 -7.64
N ALA A 167 -16.54 18.98 -7.43
CA ALA A 167 -17.12 18.02 -8.35
C ALA A 167 -18.29 18.59 -9.18
N ILE A 168 -18.50 18.06 -10.38
CA ILE A 168 -19.67 18.31 -11.23
C ILE A 168 -20.09 17.03 -11.97
N VAL A 169 -21.40 16.76 -12.01
CA VAL A 169 -22.01 15.72 -12.83
C VAL A 169 -23.14 16.31 -13.67
N ALA A 170 -23.09 16.10 -14.99
CA ALA A 170 -24.11 16.51 -15.95
C ALA A 170 -24.54 15.33 -16.83
N THR A 171 -25.82 15.27 -17.21
CA THR A 171 -26.39 14.17 -18.00
C THR A 171 -27.70 14.59 -18.69
N GLY A 172 -28.25 13.74 -19.56
CA GLY A 172 -29.56 13.96 -20.19
C GLY A 172 -29.58 15.22 -21.06
N SER A 173 -30.55 16.11 -20.86
CA SER A 173 -30.67 17.36 -21.63
C SER A 173 -29.52 18.35 -21.43
N TYR A 174 -28.68 18.17 -20.40
CA TYR A 174 -27.51 19.02 -20.15
C TYR A 174 -26.26 18.61 -20.95
N THR A 175 -26.27 17.44 -21.62
CA THR A 175 -25.14 16.94 -22.41
C THR A 175 -25.56 16.64 -23.85
N LYS A 176 -24.67 16.93 -24.82
CA LYS A 176 -24.97 16.96 -26.26
C LYS A 176 -25.49 15.63 -26.84
N ASP A 177 -25.09 14.52 -26.25
CA ASP A 177 -25.45 13.16 -26.63
C ASP A 177 -26.12 12.38 -25.49
N HIS A 178 -26.60 13.11 -24.47
CA HIS A 178 -27.29 12.61 -23.27
C HIS A 178 -26.47 11.66 -22.37
N ARG A 179 -25.17 11.47 -22.64
CA ARG A 179 -24.28 10.68 -21.78
C ARG A 179 -23.84 11.48 -20.54
N ILE A 180 -23.34 10.76 -19.54
CA ILE A 180 -22.78 11.37 -18.33
C ILE A 180 -21.47 12.09 -18.66
N VAL A 181 -21.34 13.32 -18.17
CA VAL A 181 -20.08 14.05 -18.04
C VAL A 181 -19.83 14.25 -16.56
N MET A 182 -18.67 13.80 -16.09
CA MET A 182 -18.20 13.97 -14.72
C MET A 182 -16.89 14.75 -14.76
N GLY A 183 -16.74 15.72 -13.86
CA GLY A 183 -15.51 16.47 -13.67
C GLY A 183 -15.24 16.63 -12.18
N HIS A 184 -13.96 16.56 -11.81
CA HIS A 184 -13.49 16.71 -10.44
C HIS A 184 -12.27 17.63 -10.42
N ASN A 185 -11.97 18.20 -9.26
CA ASN A 185 -10.80 19.04 -9.07
C ASN A 185 -10.30 18.94 -7.63
N THR A 186 -9.23 18.16 -7.45
CA THR A 186 -8.41 18.04 -6.24
C THR A 186 -8.06 19.41 -5.65
N TRP A 187 -8.45 19.68 -4.39
CA TRP A 187 -7.88 20.78 -3.60
C TRP A 187 -7.10 20.18 -2.43
N THR A 188 -5.78 20.27 -2.51
CA THR A 188 -4.87 19.76 -1.48
C THR A 188 -3.61 20.64 -1.44
N ASP A 189 -2.78 20.50 -0.42
CA ASP A 189 -1.55 21.30 -0.32
C ASP A 189 -0.51 20.89 -1.38
N TYR A 190 0.49 21.75 -1.62
CA TYR A 190 1.51 21.49 -2.65
C TYR A 190 2.47 20.34 -2.29
N VAL A 191 2.54 19.87 -1.05
CA VAL A 191 3.36 18.70 -0.66
C VAL A 191 2.68 17.41 -1.08
N LYS A 192 1.36 17.28 -0.89
CA LYS A 192 0.58 16.14 -1.40
C LYS A 192 0.29 16.28 -2.90
N GLY A 193 -0.29 17.40 -3.32
CA GLY A 193 -0.77 17.65 -4.69
C GLY A 193 0.29 17.56 -5.78
N SER A 194 1.57 17.86 -5.49
CA SER A 194 2.65 17.69 -6.47
C SER A 194 3.07 16.23 -6.72
N ARG A 195 2.45 15.27 -6.01
CA ARG A 195 2.60 13.81 -6.18
C ARG A 195 1.30 13.12 -6.60
N TRP A 196 0.22 13.89 -6.74
CA TRP A 196 -1.13 13.45 -7.09
C TRP A 196 -1.36 13.42 -8.61
N ASN A 197 -0.35 12.96 -9.34
CA ASN A 197 -0.27 13.02 -10.80
C ASN A 197 -0.21 11.63 -11.44
N ILE A 198 -0.76 10.62 -10.76
CA ILE A 198 -0.80 9.24 -11.25
C ILE A 198 -2.18 8.96 -11.83
N VAL A 199 -2.23 8.21 -12.94
CA VAL A 199 -3.44 7.58 -13.45
C VAL A 199 -3.26 6.06 -13.32
N PHE A 200 -4.01 5.45 -12.41
CA PHE A 200 -4.04 4.02 -12.20
C PHE A 200 -5.07 3.36 -13.12
N ASP A 201 -4.61 2.39 -13.91
CA ASP A 201 -5.45 1.52 -14.73
C ASP A 201 -5.34 0.08 -14.20
N ILE A 202 -6.23 -0.26 -13.28
CA ILE A 202 -6.16 -1.49 -12.47
C ILE A 202 -7.09 -2.53 -13.08
N LYS A 203 -6.55 -3.69 -13.47
CA LYS A 203 -7.28 -4.83 -14.02
C LYS A 203 -7.14 -6.04 -13.09
N PRO A 204 -8.00 -6.15 -12.05
CA PRO A 204 -7.95 -7.26 -11.12
C PRO A 204 -8.41 -8.58 -11.74
N GLN A 205 -7.89 -9.69 -11.22
CA GLN A 205 -8.28 -11.06 -11.59
C GLN A 205 -9.78 -11.34 -11.33
N LYS A 206 -10.41 -10.58 -10.43
CA LYS A 206 -11.82 -10.68 -10.06
C LYS A 206 -12.41 -9.28 -9.89
N GLY A 207 -13.71 -9.13 -10.12
CA GLY A 207 -14.36 -7.82 -10.11
C GLY A 207 -14.21 -7.10 -11.45
N TYR A 208 -14.02 -5.79 -11.41
CA TYR A 208 -14.03 -4.92 -12.60
C TYR A 208 -12.69 -4.18 -12.74
N ARG A 209 -12.27 -3.95 -14.00
CA ARG A 209 -11.21 -2.99 -14.31
C ARG A 209 -11.65 -1.59 -13.89
N ILE A 210 -10.76 -0.86 -13.22
CA ILE A 210 -10.93 0.50 -12.70
C ILE A 210 -9.92 1.42 -13.40
N LEU A 211 -10.34 2.65 -13.68
CA LEU A 211 -9.46 3.77 -14.02
C LEU A 211 -9.72 4.88 -13.00
N MET A 212 -8.67 5.27 -12.26
CA MET A 212 -8.73 6.30 -11.22
C MET A 212 -7.44 7.12 -11.21
N ASP A 213 -7.43 8.24 -10.51
CA ASP A 213 -6.19 8.94 -10.14
C ASP A 213 -5.63 8.38 -8.81
N GLY A 214 -4.61 9.03 -8.22
CA GLY A 214 -4.23 8.78 -6.83
C GLY A 214 -2.75 9.02 -6.50
N LEU A 215 -2.33 8.52 -5.34
CA LEU A 215 -0.99 8.68 -4.77
C LEU A 215 -0.08 7.42 -4.88
N PRO A 216 1.25 7.60 -4.97
CA PRO A 216 2.20 6.48 -5.02
C PRO A 216 2.31 5.75 -3.67
N GLY A 217 1.88 4.49 -3.65
CA GLY A 217 1.81 3.65 -2.45
C GLY A 217 0.42 3.59 -1.80
N VAL A 218 -0.57 4.29 -2.35
CA VAL A 218 -1.98 4.27 -1.91
C VAL A 218 -2.81 3.41 -2.88
N ILE A 219 -3.67 2.53 -2.36
CA ILE A 219 -4.46 1.55 -3.14
C ILE A 219 -5.85 2.04 -3.56
N VAL A 220 -6.21 3.24 -3.11
CA VAL A 220 -7.42 4.01 -3.44
C VAL A 220 -7.00 5.34 -4.07
N SER A 221 -7.96 6.16 -4.51
CA SER A 221 -7.63 7.48 -5.08
C SER A 221 -7.25 8.51 -4.01
N ASP A 222 -7.90 8.49 -2.84
CA ASP A 222 -7.86 9.52 -1.76
C ASP A 222 -8.36 10.93 -2.18
N ASP A 223 -8.50 11.20 -3.49
CA ASP A 223 -9.24 12.33 -4.11
C ASP A 223 -10.57 11.85 -4.73
N ASP A 224 -10.82 10.54 -4.63
CA ASP A 224 -12.01 9.78 -5.00
C ASP A 224 -12.58 9.99 -6.42
N PHE A 225 -11.77 10.40 -7.39
CA PHE A 225 -12.13 10.34 -8.82
C PHE A 225 -11.88 8.95 -9.41
N GLY A 226 -12.97 8.23 -9.76
CA GLY A 226 -12.86 6.89 -10.31
C GLY A 226 -13.97 6.50 -11.29
N ILE A 227 -13.64 5.69 -12.29
CA ILE A 227 -14.59 5.02 -13.18
C ILE A 227 -14.27 3.53 -13.30
N ASN A 228 -15.27 2.67 -13.49
CA ASN A 228 -15.04 1.25 -13.70
C ASN A 228 -15.78 0.66 -14.91
N SER A 229 -15.33 -0.54 -15.30
CA SER A 229 -15.85 -1.29 -16.46
C SER A 229 -17.27 -1.87 -16.26
N ALA A 230 -17.89 -1.71 -15.09
CA ALA A 230 -19.33 -1.93 -14.90
C ALA A 230 -20.17 -0.70 -15.27
N GLY A 231 -19.54 0.44 -15.56
CA GLY A 231 -20.22 1.72 -15.83
C GLY A 231 -20.50 2.57 -14.58
N ILE A 232 -19.87 2.25 -13.44
CA ILE A 232 -19.94 3.09 -12.23
C ILE A 232 -18.91 4.21 -12.36
N MET A 233 -19.27 5.41 -11.88
CA MET A 233 -18.44 6.61 -11.81
C MET A 233 -18.58 7.22 -10.40
N ILE A 234 -17.48 7.70 -9.82
CA ILE A 234 -17.36 8.16 -8.42
C ILE A 234 -16.55 9.46 -8.37
N THR A 235 -16.95 10.38 -7.49
CA THR A 235 -16.34 11.70 -7.18
C THR A 235 -16.98 12.24 -5.89
N GLU A 236 -16.25 13.01 -5.08
CA GLU A 236 -16.71 13.57 -3.79
C GLU A 236 -16.21 15.02 -3.56
N THR A 237 -16.61 15.65 -2.43
CA THR A 237 -16.21 16.99 -1.92
C THR A 237 -16.61 17.18 -0.45
#